data_AF-A0A0F8X192-F1
#
_entry.id   AF-A0A0F8X192-F1
#
_cell.length_a   1.000
_cell.length_b   1.000
_cell.length_c   1.000
_cell.angle_alpha   90.00
_cell.angle_beta   90.00
_cell.angle_gamma   90.00
#
_symmetry.space_group_name_H-M   'P 1'
#
loop_
_entity.id
_entity.type
_entity.pdbx_description
1 polymer ?
#
loop_
_entity_poly.entity_id
_entity_poly.type
_entity_poly.pdbx_seq_one_letter_code
_entity_poly.pdbx_strand_id
1 'polypeptide(L)'
;MKKIYSYNKGRNKLPKGNGVETVKKKLYLQHPYCSFCGEEFFSIRRLQLEHTIPVEIGGHLFEEGNVNLVCIKCHHKKTLIDKETIIIIKKMGYIIKGTDNSLVPLKTLRKLYLQISKEIKKNK
;
A
#
# COMPACT_ATOMS: atom_id res chain seq x y z
N MET A 1 -5.08 15.64 -30.34
CA MET A 1 -5.35 14.21 -30.03
C MET A 1 -5.01 13.97 -28.56
N LYS A 2 -6.00 13.71 -27.70
CA LYS A 2 -5.78 13.41 -26.27
C LYS A 2 -5.53 11.91 -26.13
N LYS A 3 -4.37 11.50 -25.63
CA LYS A 3 -4.13 10.11 -25.23
C LYS A 3 -5.01 9.82 -24.02
N ILE A 4 -6.13 9.15 -24.27
CA ILE A 4 -7.01 8.60 -23.24
C ILE A 4 -6.32 7.35 -22.70
N TYR A 5 -5.78 7.40 -21.48
CA TYR A 5 -5.43 6.19 -20.76
C TYR A 5 -6.71 5.61 -20.18
N SER A 6 -7.30 4.67 -20.93
CA SER A 6 -8.34 3.78 -20.42
C SER A 6 -7.74 2.96 -19.29
N TYR A 7 -8.20 3.16 -18.06
CA TYR A 7 -7.90 2.27 -16.94
C TYR A 7 -8.67 0.96 -17.22
N ASN A 8 -7.99 0.04 -17.90
CA ASN A 8 -8.58 -1.21 -18.31
C ASN A 8 -9.11 -1.96 -17.07
N LYS A 9 -10.35 -2.43 -17.18
CA LYS A 9 -10.89 -3.62 -16.49
C LYS A 9 -10.09 -4.91 -16.78
N GLY A 10 -8.81 -4.81 -17.11
CA GLY A 10 -7.85 -5.86 -16.82
C GLY A 10 -7.65 -5.81 -15.32
N ARG A 11 -8.24 -6.74 -14.56
CA ARG A 11 -7.38 -7.77 -13.98
C ARG A 11 -5.96 -7.62 -14.55
N ASN A 12 -5.07 -6.98 -13.79
CA ASN A 12 -3.79 -7.63 -13.60
C ASN A 12 -4.17 -8.99 -13.05
N LYS A 13 -4.52 -9.94 -13.95
CA LYS A 13 -4.41 -11.35 -13.67
C LYS A 13 -2.99 -11.39 -13.16
N LEU A 14 -2.86 -11.54 -11.84
CA LEU A 14 -1.59 -11.91 -11.23
C LEU A 14 -0.99 -12.93 -12.21
N PRO A 15 0.25 -12.76 -12.69
CA PRO A 15 0.95 -13.90 -13.23
C PRO A 15 0.70 -15.02 -12.22
N LYS A 16 0.07 -16.11 -12.66
CA LYS A 16 -0.29 -17.21 -11.77
C LYS A 16 1.01 -17.62 -11.05
N GLY A 17 1.13 -17.25 -9.78
CA GLY A 17 2.36 -17.36 -9.00
C GLY A 17 3.45 -16.38 -9.43
N ASN A 18 4.20 -15.87 -8.44
CA ASN A 18 5.56 -15.31 -8.54
C ASN A 18 5.74 -13.79 -8.46
N GLY A 19 4.75 -12.93 -8.73
CA GLY A 19 4.98 -11.47 -8.67
C GLY A 19 5.37 -10.95 -7.27
N VAL A 20 4.59 -11.30 -6.25
CA VAL A 20 4.86 -10.91 -4.85
C VAL A 20 6.18 -11.49 -4.35
N GLU A 21 6.41 -12.78 -4.58
CA GLU A 21 7.62 -13.46 -4.10
C GLU A 21 8.88 -12.94 -4.81
N THR A 22 8.80 -12.62 -6.10
CA THR A 22 9.91 -12.01 -6.85
C THR A 22 10.23 -10.61 -6.32
N VAL A 23 9.22 -9.76 -6.10
CA VAL A 23 9.43 -8.41 -5.53
C VAL A 23 9.99 -8.52 -4.11
N LYS A 24 9.43 -9.42 -3.29
CA LYS A 24 9.89 -9.66 -1.92
C LYS A 24 11.35 -10.11 -1.88
N LYS A 25 11.74 -11.04 -2.76
CA LYS A 25 13.14 -11.51 -2.89
C LYS A 25 14.07 -10.39 -3.36
N LYS A 26 13.67 -9.61 -4.38
CA LYS A 26 14.44 -8.46 -4.87
C LYS A 26 14.71 -7.47 -3.73
N LEU A 27 13.67 -7.06 -3.01
CA LEU A 27 13.79 -6.13 -1.88
C LEU A 27 14.64 -6.71 -0.76
N TYR A 28 14.51 -8.01 -0.47
CA TYR A 28 15.26 -8.65 0.61
C TYR A 28 16.77 -8.67 0.33
N LEU A 29 17.16 -8.91 -0.93
CA LEU A 29 18.56 -8.90 -1.35
C LEU A 29 19.18 -7.49 -1.26
N GLN A 30 18.37 -6.44 -1.41
CA GLN A 30 18.83 -5.06 -1.29
C GLN A 30 18.85 -4.59 0.17
N HIS A 31 17.81 -4.93 0.92
CA HIS A 31 17.50 -4.38 2.24
C HIS A 31 16.86 -5.47 3.13
N PRO A 32 17.65 -6.35 3.78
CA PRO A 32 17.14 -7.45 4.60
C PRO A 32 16.64 -6.99 5.99
N TYR A 33 16.04 -5.82 6.08
CA TYR A 33 15.52 -5.21 7.31
C TYR A 33 14.06 -4.77 7.17
N CYS A 34 13.40 -4.56 8.30
CA CYS A 34 12.09 -3.95 8.33
C CYS A 34 12.20 -2.45 8.06
N SER A 35 11.61 -1.95 6.98
CA SER A 35 11.66 -0.53 6.60
C SER A 35 11.03 0.41 7.65
N PHE A 36 10.27 -0.12 8.62
CA PHE A 36 9.55 0.68 9.62
C PHE A 36 10.27 0.76 10.96
N CYS A 37 10.95 -0.32 11.39
CA CYS A 37 11.67 -0.34 12.67
C CYS A 37 13.19 -0.45 12.54
N GLY A 38 13.71 -0.67 11.32
CA GLY A 38 15.14 -0.81 11.05
C GLY A 38 15.75 -2.15 11.48
N GLU A 39 14.99 -3.03 12.12
CA GLU A 39 15.48 -4.34 12.58
C GLU A 39 15.83 -5.24 11.39
N GLU A 40 17.03 -5.83 11.41
CA GLU A 40 17.52 -6.78 10.41
C GLU A 40 16.96 -8.19 10.64
N PHE A 41 16.72 -8.91 9.55
CA PHE A 41 16.18 -10.27 9.59
C PHE A 41 17.01 -11.22 8.71
N PHE A 42 17.54 -12.28 9.31
CA PHE A 42 18.26 -13.35 8.61
C PHE A 42 17.37 -14.26 7.73
N SER A 43 16.05 -14.02 7.68
CA SER A 43 15.14 -14.81 6.86
C SER A 43 14.01 -13.97 6.27
N ILE A 44 13.87 -14.02 4.95
CA ILE A 44 12.78 -13.41 4.18
C ILE A 44 11.38 -13.86 4.65
N ARG A 45 11.26 -15.04 5.27
CA ARG A 45 9.99 -15.55 5.81
C ARG A 45 9.46 -14.74 7.00
N ARG A 46 10.34 -14.00 7.69
CA ARG A 46 9.97 -13.12 8.82
C ARG A 46 9.49 -11.74 8.39
N LEU A 47 9.66 -11.40 7.11
CA LEU A 47 9.24 -10.14 6.52
C LEU A 47 7.96 -10.36 5.70
N GLN A 48 7.16 -9.32 5.57
CA GLN A 48 5.98 -9.22 4.73
C GLN A 48 6.20 -8.13 3.70
N LEU A 49 5.64 -8.32 2.51
CA LEU A 49 5.57 -7.26 1.51
C LEU A 49 4.37 -6.38 1.88
N GLU A 50 4.61 -5.09 2.06
CA GLU A 50 3.61 -4.13 2.55
C GLU A 50 3.53 -2.91 1.65
N HIS A 51 2.30 -2.45 1.39
CA HIS A 51 2.08 -1.26 0.56
C HIS A 51 2.16 0.01 1.39
N THR A 52 2.94 1.01 0.99
CA THR A 52 2.94 2.33 1.65
C THR A 52 1.55 2.95 1.65
N ILE A 53 0.88 2.91 0.50
CA ILE A 53 -0.51 3.30 0.30
C ILE A 53 -1.30 2.05 -0.11
N PRO A 54 -2.39 1.70 0.60
CA PRO A 54 -3.23 0.57 0.24
C PRO A 54 -3.73 0.63 -1.19
N VAL A 55 -3.80 -0.52 -1.86
CA VAL A 55 -4.30 -0.63 -3.25
C VAL A 55 -5.72 -0.07 -3.38
N GLU A 56 -6.55 -0.27 -2.37
CA GLU A 56 -7.91 0.25 -2.29
C GLU A 56 -7.97 1.80 -2.25
N ILE A 57 -6.92 2.48 -1.78
CA ILE A 57 -6.77 3.95 -1.81
C ILE A 57 -6.03 4.42 -3.09
N GLY A 58 -5.86 3.50 -4.05
CA GLY A 58 -5.17 3.75 -5.30
C GLY A 58 -3.67 3.60 -5.21
N GLY A 59 -3.12 2.87 -4.24
CA GLY A 59 -1.70 2.49 -4.24
C GLY A 59 -1.36 1.57 -5.41
N HIS A 60 -0.18 1.74 -6.00
CA HIS A 60 0.31 0.86 -7.06
C HIS A 60 0.81 -0.47 -6.50
N LEU A 61 0.46 -1.59 -7.14
CA LEU A 61 0.67 -2.95 -6.61
C LEU A 61 2.14 -3.33 -6.37
N PHE A 62 3.05 -2.93 -7.26
CA PHE A 62 4.47 -3.34 -7.24
C PHE A 62 5.42 -2.18 -7.56
N GLU A 63 4.94 -0.95 -7.44
CA GLU A 63 5.79 0.22 -7.62
C GLU A 63 6.76 0.29 -6.45
N GLU A 64 8.06 0.41 -6.75
CA GLU A 64 9.14 0.36 -5.74
C GLU A 64 8.95 1.40 -4.62
N GLY A 65 8.43 2.59 -4.93
CA GLY A 65 8.11 3.61 -3.92
C GLY A 65 6.85 3.33 -3.08
N ASN A 66 6.04 2.34 -3.47
CA ASN A 66 4.82 1.95 -2.78
C ASN A 66 4.89 0.58 -2.12
N VAL A 67 5.99 -0.17 -2.21
CA VAL A 67 6.15 -1.47 -1.55
C VAL A 67 7.39 -1.50 -0.67
N ASN A 68 7.28 -2.10 0.51
CA ASN A 68 8.36 -2.23 1.48
C ASN A 68 8.38 -3.62 2.11
N LEU A 69 9.50 -3.98 2.73
CA LEU A 69 9.58 -5.13 3.62
C LEU A 69 9.34 -4.70 5.06
N VAL A 70 8.43 -5.38 5.74
CA VAL A 70 8.12 -5.07 7.15
C VAL A 70 8.04 -6.34 7.99
N CYS A 71 8.43 -6.25 9.26
CA CYS A 71 8.22 -7.35 10.20
C CYS A 71 6.74 -7.48 10.57
N ILE A 72 6.33 -8.64 11.07
CA ILE A 72 4.94 -8.93 11.44
C ILE A 72 4.35 -7.91 12.44
N LYS A 73 5.16 -7.43 13.39
CA LYS A 73 4.75 -6.43 14.38
C LYS A 73 4.40 -5.10 13.70
N CYS A 74 5.25 -4.62 12.81
CA CYS A 74 5.03 -3.39 12.05
C CYS A 74 3.86 -3.52 11.07
N HIS A 75 3.73 -4.68 10.41
CA HIS A 75 2.59 -4.99 9.55
C HIS A 75 1.26 -4.89 10.31
N HIS A 76 1.16 -5.49 11.50
CA HIS A 76 -0.04 -5.40 12.33
C HIS A 76 -0.36 -3.96 12.77
N LYS A 77 0.65 -3.21 13.23
CA LYS A 77 0.47 -1.79 13.58
C LYS A 77 -0.07 -0.99 12.40
N LYS A 78 0.50 -1.18 11.22
CA LYS A 78 0.05 -0.52 10.00
C LYS A 78 -1.36 -0.93 9.62
N THR A 79 -1.67 -2.23 9.64
CA THR A 79 -3.02 -2.75 9.35
C THR A 79 -4.09 -2.05 10.19
N LEU A 80 -3.82 -1.80 11.49
CA LEU A 80 -4.74 -1.09 12.37
C LEU A 80 -4.89 0.39 11.97
N ILE A 81 -3.77 1.07 11.69
CA ILE A 81 -3.77 2.47 11.25
C ILE A 81 -4.51 2.62 9.91
N ASP A 82 -4.33 1.68 8.98
CA ASP A 82 -4.98 1.70 7.67
C ASP A 82 -6.49 1.55 7.80
N LYS A 83 -6.94 0.57 8.59
CA LYS A 83 -8.38 0.36 8.87
C LYS A 83 -9.00 1.63 9.44
N GLU A 84 -8.35 2.23 10.43
CA GLU A 84 -8.82 3.45 11.07
C GLU A 84 -8.84 4.63 10.08
N THR A 85 -7.77 4.80 9.29
CA THR A 85 -7.67 5.83 8.25
C THR A 85 -8.78 5.69 7.21
N ILE A 86 -9.01 4.48 6.72
CA ILE A 86 -10.05 4.18 5.72
C ILE A 86 -11.45 4.47 6.29
N ILE A 87 -11.69 4.14 7.56
CA ILE A 87 -12.97 4.48 8.23
C ILE A 87 -13.18 5.98 8.27
N ILE A 88 -12.16 6.77 8.63
CA ILE A 88 -12.25 8.24 8.67
C ILE A 88 -12.52 8.79 7.28
N ILE A 89 -11.77 8.34 6.26
CA ILE A 89 -11.98 8.75 4.86
C ILE A 89 -13.42 8.48 4.42
N LYS A 90 -13.96 7.28 4.72
CA LYS A 90 -15.36 6.95 4.41
C LYS A 90 -16.36 7.86 5.15
N LYS A 91 -16.11 8.16 6.43
CA LYS A 91 -16.95 9.07 7.24
C LYS A 91 -16.96 10.51 6.71
N MET A 92 -15.86 10.95 6.07
CA MET A 92 -15.78 12.24 5.39
C MET A 92 -16.54 12.27 4.05
N GLY A 93 -17.26 11.20 3.68
CA GLY A 93 -18.06 11.13 2.46
C GLY A 93 -17.28 10.66 1.22
N TYR A 94 -16.00 10.29 1.37
CA TYR A 94 -15.22 9.76 0.24
C TYR A 94 -15.63 8.32 -0.06
N ILE A 95 -16.14 8.11 -1.27
CA ILE A 95 -16.46 6.78 -1.77
C ILE A 95 -15.18 6.14 -2.34
N ILE A 96 -14.64 5.17 -1.61
CA ILE A 96 -13.54 4.32 -2.07
C ILE A 96 -14.14 3.23 -2.96
N LYS A 97 -14.36 3.55 -4.24
CA LYS A 97 -14.70 2.54 -5.26
C LYS A 97 -13.41 2.13 -5.94
N GLY A 98 -13.11 0.83 -5.97
CA GLY A 98 -11.97 0.25 -6.69
C GLY A 98 -12.10 0.29 -8.22
N THR A 99 -12.87 1.24 -8.76
CA THR A 99 -13.13 1.46 -10.18
C THR A 99 -13.37 2.95 -10.42
N ASP A 100 -13.09 3.41 -11.63
CA ASP A 100 -12.92 4.80 -12.10
C ASP A 100 -14.07 5.80 -11.89
N ASN A 101 -15.05 5.47 -11.03
CA ASN A 101 -16.18 6.32 -10.65
C ASN A 101 -16.05 6.90 -9.23
N SER A 102 -14.84 6.97 -8.65
CA SER A 102 -14.64 7.82 -7.48
C SER A 102 -14.80 9.28 -7.92
N LEU A 103 -15.78 9.99 -7.36
CA LEU A 103 -15.99 11.44 -7.58
C LEU A 103 -14.77 12.29 -7.17
N VAL A 104 -13.76 11.67 -6.54
CA VAL A 104 -12.57 12.30 -6.02
C VAL A 104 -11.33 11.76 -6.73
N PRO A 105 -10.44 12.63 -7.23
CA PRO A 105 -9.20 12.19 -7.86
C PRO A 105 -8.35 11.33 -6.92
N LEU A 106 -7.77 10.23 -7.43
CA LEU A 106 -6.91 9.32 -6.64
C LEU A 106 -5.77 10.06 -5.93
N LYS A 107 -5.19 11.09 -6.56
CA LYS A 107 -4.15 11.93 -5.96
C LYS A 107 -4.62 12.59 -4.64
N THR A 108 -5.88 13.00 -4.59
CA THR A 108 -6.50 13.60 -3.39
C THR A 108 -6.67 12.55 -2.30
N LEU A 109 -7.17 11.36 -2.65
CA LEU A 109 -7.33 10.25 -1.70
C LEU A 109 -5.98 9.79 -1.11
N ARG A 110 -4.94 9.66 -1.94
CA ARG A 110 -3.57 9.35 -1.51
C ARG A 110 -3.06 10.38 -0.49
N LYS A 111 -3.20 11.68 -0.81
CA LYS A 111 -2.76 12.77 0.07
C LYS A 111 -3.51 12.74 1.41
N LEU A 112 -4.82 12.55 1.36
CA LEU A 112 -5.67 12.49 2.55
C LEU A 112 -5.30 11.31 3.45
N TYR A 113 -5.09 10.13 2.85
CA TYR A 113 -4.63 8.95 3.58
C TYR A 113 -3.29 9.17 4.27
N LEU A 114 -2.30 9.77 3.59
CA LEU A 114 -0.99 10.05 4.19
C LEU A 114 -1.10 11.06 5.35
N GLN A 115 -1.98 12.05 5.24
CA GLN A 115 -2.21 13.02 6.31
C GLN A 115 -2.87 12.36 7.54
N ILE A 116 -3.99 11.67 7.36
CA ILE A 116 -4.73 11.05 8.46
C ILE A 116 -3.90 9.95 9.12
N SER A 117 -3.24 9.08 8.35
CA SER A 117 -2.41 8.00 8.90
C SER A 117 -1.23 8.54 9.72
N LYS A 118 -0.66 9.68 9.32
CA LYS A 118 0.39 10.35 10.10
C LYS A 118 -0.14 10.90 11.41
N GLU A 119 -1.33 11.49 11.44
CA GLU A 119 -1.94 11.99 12.67
C GLU A 119 -2.33 10.85 13.62
N ILE A 120 -2.88 9.73 13.12
CA ILE A 120 -3.15 8.54 13.95
C ILE A 120 -1.86 8.01 14.58
N LYS A 121 -0.75 7.96 13.81
CA LYS A 121 0.55 7.49 14.31
C LYS A 121 1.13 8.36 15.43
N LYS A 122 0.87 9.67 15.44
CA LYS A 122 1.37 10.58 16.48
C LYS A 122 0.63 10.41 17.82
N ASN A 123 -0.62 9.95 17.77
CA ASN A 123 -1.50 9.83 18.93
C ASN A 123 -1.49 8.42 19.56
N LYS A 124 -0.54 7.56 19.17
CA LYS A 124 -0.34 6.19 19.68
C LYS A 124 1.09 6.00 20.13
#